data_AF-A0A6C0IX87-F1
#
_entry.id   AF-A0A6C0IX87-F1
#
_cell.length_a   1.000
_cell.length_b   1.000
_cell.length_c   1.000
_cell.angle_alpha   90.00
_cell.angle_beta   90.00
_cell.angle_gamma   90.00
#
_symmetry.space_group_name_H-M   'P 1'
#
loop_
_entity.id
_entity.type
_entity.pdbx_description
1 polymer ?
#
loop_
_entity_poly.entity_id
_entity_poly.type
_entity_poly.pdbx_seq_one_letter_code
_entity_poly.pdbx_strand_id
1 'polypeptide(L)'
;MKRQFAFLGGEKNVLNSARLRKMLSSSSTSEAGNLNSYPIGWLSRSRGRSLLERVSVRRSLLPQADQKNAISFSSTGNYDEETDIYEIHRYVLEQFQNQAKEVPRLTKEINELKAKLESGQLRVVDVKLIQSMIDKLQKEIQTRISEEKRKEYLERVSPILEEWDLLREKEGPYFKFGEEKKFSPAKLTLIRSFIQVATEYSPLDLTLKPIQASGVCPYCRKPFENEDGKIVCYECGFYQDSLTYEAEFSDLPRINGSSNNNYVNRETFLKALCCYQGKQKVDFPAELWVKFDDYCAFNHIQKSGLNYERTRPIFKSIGYSGFFDDINLFLFMHPEIRKKLPDIGEYESLIIQDYDQFTQKYAEIKGDERDSALNAWYLLYILCRRRGIPCNRCDLKMPDTPAIRISNDNIARKVFEALGWTFEDTI
;
A
#
# COMPACT_ATOMS: atom_id res chain seq x y z
N MET A 1 38.03 -47.48 3.05
CA MET A 1 37.08 -48.54 3.45
C MET A 1 35.68 -48.04 3.10
N LYS A 2 35.15 -48.26 1.89
CA LYS A 2 34.46 -49.48 1.43
C LYS A 2 33.53 -50.09 2.49
N ARG A 3 32.22 -49.92 2.32
CA ARG A 3 31.20 -50.97 2.49
C ARG A 3 29.93 -50.62 1.70
N GLN A 4 29.83 -51.26 0.53
CA GLN A 4 28.58 -51.64 -0.11
C GLN A 4 28.01 -52.89 0.59
N PHE A 5 26.70 -53.10 0.48
CA PHE A 5 25.93 -54.34 0.18
C PHE A 5 24.48 -54.04 0.63
N ALA A 6 23.44 -53.91 -0.19
CA ALA A 6 22.85 -54.72 -1.28
C ALA A 6 21.52 -55.38 -0.82
N PHE A 7 20.45 -55.00 -1.53
CA PHE A 7 19.29 -55.75 -2.03
C PHE A 7 18.65 -56.90 -1.24
N LEU A 8 17.32 -56.80 -1.11
CA LEU A 8 16.21 -57.75 -1.41
C LEU A 8 14.92 -56.93 -1.10
N GLY A 9 13.86 -56.74 -1.88
CA GLY A 9 13.19 -57.53 -2.91
C GLY A 9 11.76 -57.85 -2.43
N GLY A 10 10.71 -57.35 -3.10
CA GLY A 10 9.36 -57.98 -3.07
C GLY A 10 8.14 -57.15 -2.62
N GLU A 11 7.48 -56.50 -3.59
CA GLU A 11 6.03 -56.48 -3.88
C GLU A 11 4.93 -56.44 -2.79
N LYS A 12 4.10 -55.37 -2.85
CA LYS A 12 2.60 -55.32 -2.92
C LYS A 12 2.01 -54.21 -2.04
N ASN A 13 1.52 -53.13 -2.67
CA ASN A 13 0.07 -52.90 -2.70
C ASN A 13 -0.30 -51.78 -3.69
N VAL A 14 -1.00 -52.24 -4.72
CA VAL A 14 -1.76 -51.47 -5.69
C VAL A 14 -3.07 -51.07 -5.02
N LEU A 15 -3.29 -49.78 -4.76
CA LEU A 15 -4.62 -49.13 -4.59
C LEU A 15 -4.39 -47.69 -4.13
N ASN A 16 -4.43 -46.73 -5.07
CA ASN A 16 -4.96 -45.35 -4.89
C ASN A 16 -4.59 -44.39 -6.04
N SER A 17 -4.51 -44.88 -7.28
CA SER A 17 -4.30 -44.04 -8.48
C SER A 17 -5.57 -43.81 -9.32
N ALA A 18 -6.76 -44.11 -8.80
CA ALA A 18 -7.99 -44.17 -9.61
C ALA A 18 -9.03 -43.04 -9.40
N ARG A 19 -8.73 -41.96 -8.65
CA ARG A 19 -9.72 -40.88 -8.41
C ARG A 19 -9.40 -39.49 -8.99
N LEU A 20 -8.30 -39.36 -9.73
CA LEU A 20 -7.86 -38.07 -10.32
C LEU A 20 -8.05 -37.94 -11.84
N ARG A 21 -8.81 -38.84 -12.50
CA ARG A 21 -9.09 -38.78 -13.95
C ARG A 21 -10.58 -38.91 -14.31
N LYS A 22 -11.46 -38.11 -13.71
CA LYS A 22 -12.88 -38.13 -14.10
C LYS A 22 -13.60 -36.77 -14.02
N MET A 23 -13.00 -35.71 -14.55
CA MET A 23 -13.72 -34.43 -14.76
C MET A 23 -13.49 -33.74 -16.13
N LEU A 24 -12.97 -34.45 -17.13
CA LEU A 24 -12.85 -33.91 -18.49
C LEU A 24 -13.20 -34.97 -19.54
N SER A 25 -14.50 -35.27 -19.72
CA SER A 25 -15.09 -35.71 -21.00
C SER A 25 -16.54 -36.17 -20.81
N SER A 26 -17.49 -35.47 -21.42
CA SER A 26 -18.80 -35.95 -21.96
C SER A 26 -19.82 -34.81 -21.88
N SER A 27 -20.63 -34.44 -22.86
CA SER A 27 -20.80 -34.87 -24.27
C SER A 27 -21.99 -34.06 -24.80
N SER A 28 -21.92 -33.64 -26.06
CA SER A 28 -23.05 -33.23 -26.89
C SER A 28 -23.87 -34.46 -27.30
N THR A 29 -25.21 -34.37 -27.31
CA THR A 29 -26.08 -34.68 -28.48
C THR A 29 -27.57 -34.63 -28.12
N SER A 30 -28.33 -34.04 -29.04
CA SER A 30 -29.78 -33.97 -29.20
C SER A 30 -30.42 -35.29 -29.61
N GLU A 31 -31.69 -35.54 -29.25
CA GLU A 31 -32.70 -36.08 -30.17
C GLU A 31 -34.13 -35.99 -29.61
N ALA A 32 -35.09 -35.83 -30.52
CA ALA A 32 -36.50 -35.56 -30.28
C ALA A 32 -37.35 -36.84 -30.30
N GLY A 33 -38.49 -36.82 -29.59
CA GLY A 33 -39.53 -37.84 -29.67
C GLY A 33 -40.88 -37.26 -29.25
N ASN A 34 -41.85 -37.34 -30.17
CA ASN A 34 -43.18 -36.74 -30.13
C ASN A 34 -44.22 -37.89 -30.13
N LEU A 35 -45.36 -37.78 -29.42
CA LEU A 35 -46.64 -38.44 -29.74
C LEU A 35 -47.80 -38.13 -28.75
N ASN A 36 -48.79 -37.40 -29.28
CA ASN A 36 -50.27 -37.40 -29.11
C ASN A 36 -50.98 -37.96 -27.84
N SER A 37 -51.96 -37.21 -27.30
CA SER A 37 -53.42 -37.42 -27.54
C SER A 37 -54.34 -36.48 -26.69
N TYR A 38 -55.53 -36.16 -27.22
CA TYR A 38 -56.53 -35.11 -26.85
C TYR A 38 -57.63 -35.60 -25.83
N PRO A 39 -58.80 -34.91 -25.60
CA PRO A 39 -59.04 -33.63 -24.89
C PRO A 39 -60.30 -33.63 -23.95
N ILE A 40 -60.31 -32.89 -22.84
CA ILE A 40 -61.52 -32.36 -22.13
C ILE A 40 -61.00 -31.17 -21.30
N GLY A 41 -61.54 -29.95 -21.18
CA GLY A 41 -62.80 -29.32 -21.50
C GLY A 41 -63.06 -28.30 -20.38
N TRP A 42 -63.35 -27.04 -20.76
CA TRP A 42 -63.99 -25.97 -19.96
C TRP A 42 -63.16 -25.06 -19.00
N LEU A 43 -63.26 -23.76 -19.32
CA LEU A 43 -63.35 -22.55 -18.48
C LEU A 43 -62.16 -22.07 -17.61
N SER A 44 -61.69 -20.87 -18.01
CA SER A 44 -61.45 -19.71 -17.14
C SER A 44 -60.31 -19.76 -16.12
N ARG A 45 -59.19 -19.12 -16.45
CA ARG A 45 -58.64 -17.94 -15.74
C ARG A 45 -57.25 -17.63 -16.29
N SER A 46 -57.04 -16.39 -16.72
CA SER A 46 -55.74 -15.83 -17.04
C SER A 46 -54.82 -15.86 -15.82
N ARG A 47 -54.07 -16.95 -15.64
CA ARG A 47 -52.91 -16.97 -14.74
C ARG A 47 -51.77 -16.28 -15.48
N GLY A 48 -51.47 -15.04 -15.07
CA GLY A 48 -50.24 -14.38 -15.46
C GLY A 48 -49.06 -15.29 -15.13
N ARG A 49 -48.22 -15.57 -16.14
CA ARG A 49 -46.97 -16.32 -15.95
C ARG A 49 -46.14 -15.64 -14.86
N SER A 50 -45.63 -16.44 -13.94
CA SER A 50 -44.72 -15.99 -12.89
C SER A 50 -43.59 -15.17 -13.51
N LEU A 51 -43.20 -14.07 -12.85
CA LEU A 51 -42.08 -13.22 -13.30
C LEU A 51 -40.80 -14.04 -13.54
N LEU A 52 -40.62 -15.16 -12.83
CA LEU A 52 -39.49 -16.09 -12.95
C LEU A 52 -39.51 -16.96 -14.22
N GLU A 53 -40.65 -17.09 -14.89
CA GLU A 53 -40.77 -17.82 -16.16
C GLU A 53 -40.45 -16.95 -17.38
N ARG A 54 -40.25 -15.64 -17.17
CA ARG A 54 -39.79 -14.74 -18.22
C ARG A 54 -38.29 -14.96 -18.42
N VAL A 55 -37.92 -15.46 -19.60
CA VAL A 55 -36.53 -15.77 -20.00
C VAL A 55 -35.61 -14.55 -19.81
N SER A 56 -36.12 -13.33 -20.01
CA SER A 56 -35.40 -12.09 -19.75
C SER A 56 -35.06 -11.90 -18.27
N VAL A 57 -36.02 -12.11 -17.37
CA VAL A 57 -35.83 -12.00 -15.91
C VAL A 57 -34.90 -13.12 -15.39
N ARG A 58 -35.02 -14.32 -15.95
CA ARG A 58 -34.15 -15.46 -15.61
C ARG A 58 -32.69 -15.24 -15.99
N ARG A 59 -32.43 -14.55 -17.11
CA ARG A 59 -31.07 -14.13 -17.52
C ARG A 59 -30.50 -13.00 -16.67
N SER A 60 -31.36 -12.14 -16.10
CA SER A 60 -30.93 -11.04 -15.22
C SER A 60 -30.62 -11.51 -13.79
N LEU A 61 -31.22 -12.62 -13.34
CA LEU A 61 -31.11 -13.11 -11.96
C LEU A 61 -30.16 -14.31 -11.78
N LEU A 62 -29.69 -14.92 -12.86
CA LEU A 62 -28.68 -15.98 -12.82
C LEU A 62 -27.35 -15.45 -13.37
N PRO A 63 -26.22 -15.58 -12.65
CA PRO A 63 -24.91 -15.22 -13.17
C PRO A 63 -24.65 -15.96 -14.49
N GLN A 64 -24.29 -15.21 -15.55
CA GLN A 64 -23.91 -15.80 -16.83
C GLN A 64 -22.67 -16.69 -16.62
N ALA A 65 -22.72 -17.92 -17.16
CA ALA A 65 -21.65 -18.91 -17.00
C ALA A 65 -20.27 -18.42 -17.50
N ASP A 66 -20.24 -17.37 -18.33
CA ASP A 66 -19.05 -16.79 -18.92
C ASP A 66 -18.25 -15.86 -17.98
N GLN A 67 -18.75 -15.56 -16.78
CA GLN A 67 -18.02 -14.80 -15.75
C GLN A 67 -17.25 -15.69 -14.74
N LYS A 68 -17.26 -17.02 -14.90
CA LYS A 68 -16.65 -17.96 -13.93
C LYS A 68 -15.11 -17.92 -13.82
N ASN A 69 -14.42 -17.18 -14.68
CA ASN A 69 -12.95 -17.14 -14.69
C ASN A 69 -12.35 -15.77 -14.31
N ALA A 70 -13.16 -14.78 -13.93
CA ALA A 70 -12.64 -13.56 -13.32
C ALA A 70 -12.52 -13.79 -11.81
N ILE A 71 -11.30 -13.95 -11.31
CA ILE A 71 -11.04 -14.02 -9.87
C ILE A 71 -11.37 -12.64 -9.28
N SER A 72 -12.41 -12.52 -8.45
CA SER A 72 -12.78 -11.28 -7.77
C SER A 72 -12.01 -11.07 -6.45
N PHE A 73 -10.90 -11.78 -6.28
CA PHE A 73 -10.11 -11.71 -5.06
C PHE A 73 -9.25 -10.45 -5.06
N SER A 74 -9.40 -9.65 -4.00
CA SER A 74 -8.55 -8.49 -3.73
C SER A 74 -7.41 -8.89 -2.81
N SER A 75 -6.17 -8.59 -3.18
CA SER A 75 -4.97 -8.84 -2.36
C SER A 75 -4.90 -7.97 -1.10
N THR A 76 -5.77 -6.97 -1.00
CA THR A 76 -5.94 -6.08 0.16
C THR A 76 -7.37 -6.17 0.65
N GLY A 77 -7.60 -6.45 1.94
CA GLY A 77 -8.97 -6.55 2.46
C GLY A 77 -9.09 -7.18 3.83
N ASN A 78 -10.33 -7.56 4.18
CA ASN A 78 -10.62 -8.23 5.45
C ASN A 78 -10.95 -9.72 5.22
N TYR A 79 -10.54 -10.59 6.13
CA TYR A 79 -10.95 -12.00 6.15
C TYR A 79 -11.77 -12.35 7.40
N ASP A 80 -12.62 -13.36 7.27
CA ASP A 80 -13.46 -13.94 8.32
C ASP A 80 -13.69 -15.45 8.07
N GLU A 81 -14.56 -16.09 8.85
CA GLU A 81 -14.87 -17.53 8.70
C GLU A 81 -15.52 -17.92 7.37
N GLU A 82 -16.03 -16.93 6.61
CA GLU A 82 -16.68 -17.14 5.32
C GLU A 82 -15.67 -17.01 4.16
N THR A 83 -14.43 -16.65 4.48
CA THR A 83 -13.35 -16.51 3.48
C THR A 83 -13.01 -17.88 2.89
N ASP A 84 -13.16 -18.00 1.56
CA ASP A 84 -12.84 -19.22 0.84
C ASP A 84 -11.34 -19.27 0.51
N ILE A 85 -10.61 -20.14 1.22
CA ILE A 85 -9.17 -20.32 1.03
C ILE A 85 -8.79 -20.74 -0.40
N TYR A 86 -9.72 -21.34 -1.15
CA TYR A 86 -9.51 -21.70 -2.56
C TYR A 86 -9.38 -20.47 -3.48
N GLU A 87 -9.99 -19.34 -3.14
CA GLU A 87 -9.80 -18.10 -3.91
C GLU A 87 -8.40 -17.54 -3.71
N ILE A 88 -7.94 -17.54 -2.46
CA ILE A 88 -6.57 -17.12 -2.10
C ILE A 88 -5.55 -18.08 -2.75
N HIS A 89 -5.80 -19.40 -2.70
CA HIS A 89 -4.95 -20.40 -3.33
C HIS A 89 -4.82 -20.18 -4.85
N ARG A 90 -5.95 -19.95 -5.54
CA ARG A 90 -5.96 -19.67 -6.98
C ARG A 90 -5.19 -18.40 -7.31
N TYR A 91 -5.34 -17.35 -6.50
CA TYR A 91 -4.60 -16.10 -6.67
C TYR A 91 -3.08 -16.31 -6.56
N VAL A 92 -2.62 -17.03 -5.54
CA VAL A 92 -1.19 -17.34 -5.37
C VAL A 92 -0.65 -18.16 -6.54
N LEU A 93 -1.40 -19.17 -7.01
CA LEU A 93 -1.02 -19.96 -8.19
C LEU A 93 -0.97 -19.12 -9.47
N GLU A 94 -1.86 -18.14 -9.63
CA GLU A 94 -1.86 -17.22 -10.76
C GLU A 94 -0.65 -16.29 -10.73
N GLN A 95 -0.21 -15.83 -9.55
CA GLN A 95 1.02 -15.04 -9.43
C GLN A 95 2.24 -15.83 -9.91
N PHE A 96 2.36 -17.11 -9.53
CA PHE A 96 3.42 -17.99 -10.07
C PHE A 96 3.32 -18.14 -11.60
N GLN A 97 2.11 -18.23 -12.18
CA GLN A 97 1.93 -18.30 -13.63
C GLN A 97 2.25 -16.99 -14.34
N ASN A 98 1.91 -15.85 -13.77
CA ASN A 98 2.19 -14.54 -14.34
C ASN A 98 3.70 -14.23 -14.31
N GLN A 99 4.40 -14.63 -13.25
CA GLN A 99 5.86 -14.60 -13.23
C GLN A 99 6.48 -15.42 -14.37
N ALA A 100 5.90 -16.59 -14.68
CA ALA A 100 6.33 -17.41 -15.81
C ALA A 100 6.02 -16.77 -17.18
N LYS A 101 4.94 -15.99 -17.31
CA LYS A 101 4.57 -15.26 -18.55
C LYS A 101 5.48 -14.06 -18.85
N GLU A 102 6.20 -13.52 -17.86
CA GLU A 102 7.18 -12.44 -18.09
C GLU A 102 8.53 -12.96 -18.61
N VAL A 103 8.81 -14.26 -18.45
CA VAL A 103 10.07 -14.91 -18.88
C VAL A 103 10.35 -14.72 -20.39
N PRO A 104 9.39 -14.87 -21.32
CA PRO A 104 9.62 -14.60 -22.74
C PRO A 104 10.02 -13.16 -23.05
N ARG A 105 9.51 -12.17 -22.29
CA ARG A 105 9.88 -10.75 -22.44
C ARG A 105 11.34 -10.54 -22.05
N LEU A 106 11.72 -11.05 -20.88
CA LEU A 106 13.11 -10.99 -20.39
C LEU A 106 14.08 -11.75 -21.32
N THR A 107 13.63 -12.88 -21.90
CA THR A 107 14.41 -13.64 -22.88
C THR A 107 14.63 -12.86 -24.18
N LYS A 108 13.61 -12.14 -24.66
CA LYS A 108 13.73 -11.25 -25.82
C LYS A 108 14.74 -10.12 -25.57
N GLU A 109 14.69 -9.52 -24.39
CA GLU A 109 15.61 -8.45 -23.97
C GLU A 109 17.07 -8.96 -23.88
N ILE A 110 17.28 -10.17 -23.36
CA ILE A 110 18.60 -10.83 -23.39
C ILE A 110 19.07 -11.06 -24.83
N ASN A 111 18.19 -11.50 -25.73
CA ASN A 111 18.55 -11.73 -27.13
C ASN A 111 18.90 -10.43 -27.87
N GLU A 112 18.20 -9.33 -27.57
CA GLU A 112 18.53 -8.00 -28.09
C GLU A 112 19.89 -7.49 -27.57
N LEU A 113 20.19 -7.71 -26.28
CA LEU A 113 21.49 -7.38 -25.69
C LEU A 113 22.62 -8.23 -26.26
N LYS A 114 22.38 -9.53 -26.53
CA LYS A 114 23.34 -10.42 -27.20
C LYS A 114 23.58 -10.01 -28.65
N ALA A 115 22.52 -9.67 -29.40
CA ALA A 115 22.64 -9.18 -30.77
C ALA A 115 23.43 -7.86 -30.85
N LYS A 116 23.30 -6.98 -29.86
CA LYS A 116 24.13 -5.77 -29.73
C LYS A 116 25.59 -6.09 -29.46
N LEU A 117 25.88 -7.17 -28.73
CA LEU A 117 27.23 -7.64 -28.46
C LEU A 117 27.89 -8.23 -29.73
N GLU A 118 27.09 -8.88 -30.58
CA GLU A 118 27.52 -9.46 -31.86
C GLU A 118 27.72 -8.43 -32.99
N SER A 119 27.07 -7.25 -32.92
CA SER A 119 27.15 -6.21 -33.97
C SER A 119 28.47 -5.41 -33.99
N GLY A 120 29.40 -5.70 -33.07
CA GLY A 120 30.84 -5.45 -33.26
C GLY A 120 31.35 -4.01 -33.17
N GLN A 121 30.53 -3.02 -32.79
CA GLN A 121 30.93 -1.60 -32.65
C GLN A 121 30.83 -1.09 -31.20
N LEU A 122 31.39 -1.81 -30.23
CA LEU A 122 31.30 -1.46 -28.80
C LEU A 122 32.69 -1.33 -28.18
N ARG A 123 32.85 -0.36 -27.26
CA ARG A 123 34.09 -0.24 -26.49
C ARG A 123 34.15 -1.37 -25.45
N VAL A 124 35.35 -1.77 -25.03
CA VAL A 124 35.57 -2.84 -24.04
C VAL A 124 34.78 -2.62 -22.74
N VAL A 125 34.58 -1.37 -22.33
CA VAL A 125 33.78 -0.98 -21.16
C VAL A 125 32.29 -1.29 -21.37
N ASP A 126 31.76 -1.00 -22.56
CA ASP A 126 30.36 -1.25 -22.92
C ASP A 126 30.07 -2.75 -23.00
N VAL A 127 31.03 -3.54 -23.49
CA VAL A 127 30.94 -5.00 -23.51
C VAL A 127 30.81 -5.57 -22.09
N LYS A 128 31.63 -5.11 -21.14
CA LYS A 128 31.58 -5.56 -19.74
C LYS A 128 30.27 -5.15 -19.05
N LEU A 129 29.75 -3.97 -19.37
CA LEU A 129 28.47 -3.47 -18.85
C LEU A 129 27.30 -4.32 -19.37
N ILE A 130 27.23 -4.55 -20.68
CA ILE A 130 26.19 -5.36 -21.32
C ILE A 130 26.23 -6.80 -20.78
N GLN A 131 27.41 -7.38 -20.60
CA GLN A 131 27.56 -8.71 -20.01
C GLN A 131 27.02 -8.75 -18.57
N SER A 132 27.34 -7.75 -17.74
CA SER A 132 26.78 -7.67 -16.38
C SER A 132 25.26 -7.51 -16.37
N MET A 133 24.68 -6.82 -17.36
CA MET A 133 23.22 -6.71 -17.50
C MET A 133 22.58 -8.03 -17.90
N ILE A 134 23.20 -8.78 -18.84
CA ILE A 134 22.76 -10.12 -19.22
C ILE A 134 22.80 -11.06 -18.01
N ASP A 135 23.89 -11.06 -17.24
CA ASP A 135 24.03 -11.92 -16.06
C ASP A 135 22.98 -11.61 -14.98
N LYS A 136 22.62 -10.32 -14.81
CA LYS A 136 21.54 -9.89 -13.90
C LYS A 136 20.18 -10.39 -14.36
N LEU A 137 19.85 -10.20 -15.65
CA LEU A 137 18.60 -10.67 -16.24
C LEU A 137 18.49 -12.20 -16.21
N GLN A 138 19.60 -12.92 -16.43
CA GLN A 138 19.64 -14.38 -16.32
C GLN A 138 19.41 -14.87 -14.89
N LYS A 139 19.99 -14.20 -13.88
CA LYS A 139 19.71 -14.50 -12.47
C LYS A 139 18.25 -14.24 -12.11
N GLU A 140 17.67 -13.17 -12.65
CA GLU A 140 16.25 -12.85 -12.45
C GLU A 140 15.31 -13.86 -13.11
N ILE A 141 15.66 -14.37 -14.30
CA ILE A 141 14.93 -15.48 -14.92
C ILE A 141 15.04 -16.74 -14.05
N GLN A 142 16.22 -17.08 -13.54
CA GLN A 142 16.43 -18.28 -12.74
C GLN A 142 15.64 -18.25 -11.42
N THR A 143 15.51 -17.09 -10.77
CA THR A 143 14.70 -16.94 -9.56
C THR A 143 13.19 -16.99 -9.84
N ARG A 144 12.74 -16.43 -10.97
CA ARG A 144 11.33 -16.41 -11.39
C ARG A 144 10.83 -17.73 -11.97
N ILE A 145 11.73 -18.54 -12.56
CA ILE A 145 11.42 -19.89 -13.08
C ILE A 145 11.35 -20.94 -11.97
N SER A 146 11.88 -20.68 -10.77
CA SER A 146 12.02 -21.66 -9.69
C SER A 146 10.71 -22.38 -9.38
N GLU A 147 10.49 -23.53 -10.04
CA GLU A 147 9.42 -24.48 -9.74
C GLU A 147 9.55 -25.01 -8.32
N GLU A 148 10.74 -24.90 -7.72
CA GLU A 148 11.04 -25.32 -6.36
C GLU A 148 10.17 -24.55 -5.36
N LYS A 149 10.10 -23.21 -5.47
CA LYS A 149 9.22 -22.39 -4.60
C LYS A 149 7.74 -22.74 -4.76
N ARG A 150 7.32 -23.06 -5.98
CA ARG A 150 5.95 -23.51 -6.25
C ARG A 150 5.67 -24.88 -5.65
N LYS A 151 6.61 -25.83 -5.73
CA LYS A 151 6.49 -27.17 -5.13
C LYS A 151 6.46 -27.07 -3.61
N GLU A 152 7.35 -26.29 -3.03
CA GLU A 152 7.40 -26.01 -1.59
C GLU A 152 6.08 -25.42 -1.08
N TYR A 153 5.53 -24.42 -1.80
CA TYR A 153 4.22 -23.86 -1.48
C TYR A 153 3.10 -24.93 -1.48
N LEU A 154 3.05 -25.77 -2.52
CA LEU A 154 2.06 -26.84 -2.62
C LEU A 154 2.18 -27.86 -1.50
N GLU A 155 3.41 -28.24 -1.13
CA GLU A 155 3.66 -29.17 -0.02
C GLU A 155 3.20 -28.61 1.33
N ARG A 156 3.44 -27.32 1.58
CA ARG A 156 3.02 -26.66 2.84
C ARG A 156 1.52 -26.44 2.93
N VAL A 157 0.84 -26.23 1.80
CA VAL A 157 -0.59 -25.93 1.76
C VAL A 157 -1.47 -27.18 1.68
N SER A 158 -0.98 -28.30 1.11
CA SER A 158 -1.73 -29.58 1.03
C SER A 158 -2.39 -30.00 2.35
N PRO A 159 -1.68 -30.07 3.50
CA PRO A 159 -2.31 -30.51 4.75
C PRO A 159 -3.41 -29.56 5.23
N ILE A 160 -3.26 -28.24 4.98
CA ILE A 160 -4.26 -27.24 5.37
C ILE A 160 -5.53 -27.37 4.52
N LEU A 161 -5.38 -27.64 3.22
CA LEU A 161 -6.50 -27.87 2.31
C LEU A 161 -7.24 -29.17 2.65
N GLU A 162 -6.52 -30.23 2.99
CA GLU A 162 -7.11 -31.50 3.42
C GLU A 162 -7.95 -31.34 4.70
N GLU A 163 -7.43 -30.64 5.70
CA GLU A 163 -8.17 -30.34 6.94
C GLU A 163 -9.39 -29.45 6.69
N TRP A 164 -9.29 -28.50 5.76
CA TRP A 164 -10.39 -27.65 5.35
C TRP A 164 -11.52 -28.41 4.65
N ASP A 165 -11.18 -29.34 3.75
CA ASP A 165 -12.16 -30.19 3.07
C ASP A 165 -12.91 -31.09 4.05
N LEU A 166 -12.20 -31.67 5.03
CA LEU A 166 -12.81 -32.47 6.09
C LEU A 166 -13.80 -31.68 6.95
N LEU A 167 -13.56 -30.39 7.18
CA LEU A 167 -14.52 -29.52 7.87
C LEU A 167 -15.72 -29.18 6.99
N ARG A 168 -15.49 -28.90 5.70
CA ARG A 168 -16.55 -28.57 4.74
C ARG A 168 -17.50 -29.76 4.52
N GLU A 169 -16.97 -30.99 4.47
CA GLU A 169 -17.77 -32.22 4.39
C GLU A 169 -18.66 -32.43 5.63
N LYS A 170 -18.17 -32.05 6.82
CA LYS A 170 -18.94 -32.13 8.08
C LYS A 170 -20.04 -31.08 8.19
N GLU A 171 -19.80 -29.87 7.67
CA GLU A 171 -20.78 -28.77 7.67
C GLU A 171 -21.91 -28.97 6.63
N GLY A 172 -21.66 -29.76 5.59
CA GLY A 172 -22.63 -30.07 4.54
C GLY A 172 -22.90 -28.89 3.57
N PRO A 173 -23.45 -29.15 2.36
CA PRO A 173 -23.58 -28.13 1.31
C PRO A 173 -24.77 -27.18 1.47
N TYR A 174 -25.68 -27.40 2.42
CA TYR A 174 -26.91 -26.63 2.55
C TYR A 174 -27.15 -26.17 3.99
N PHE A 175 -27.30 -24.86 4.14
CA PHE A 175 -27.77 -24.24 5.38
C PHE A 175 -29.27 -24.53 5.55
N LYS A 176 -29.69 -25.16 6.65
CA LYS A 176 -31.13 -25.35 6.89
C LYS A 176 -31.76 -24.03 7.31
N PHE A 177 -32.93 -23.73 6.77
CA PHE A 177 -33.65 -22.50 7.06
C PHE A 177 -34.00 -22.46 8.57
N GLY A 178 -33.46 -21.49 9.31
CA GLY A 178 -33.69 -21.31 10.75
C GLY A 178 -32.60 -21.85 11.69
N GLU A 179 -31.51 -22.43 11.19
CA GLU A 179 -30.35 -22.75 12.05
C GLU A 179 -29.53 -21.47 12.34
N GLU A 180 -29.16 -21.24 13.59
CA GLU A 180 -28.18 -20.19 13.93
C GLU A 180 -26.77 -20.65 13.53
N LYS A 181 -26.04 -19.84 12.76
CA LYS A 181 -24.64 -20.12 12.39
C LYS A 181 -23.80 -20.18 13.66
N LYS A 182 -23.34 -21.38 14.04
CA LYS A 182 -22.35 -21.53 15.10
C LYS A 182 -20.97 -21.14 14.56
N PHE A 183 -20.34 -20.16 15.21
CA PHE A 183 -18.94 -19.79 14.98
C PHE A 183 -18.05 -21.01 15.23
N SER A 184 -17.12 -21.29 14.31
CA SER A 184 -16.19 -22.42 14.41
C SER A 184 -14.75 -21.89 14.49
N PRO A 185 -14.19 -21.74 15.71
CA PRO A 185 -12.83 -21.24 15.90
C PRO A 185 -11.76 -22.03 15.11
N ALA A 186 -12.00 -23.33 14.90
CA ALA A 186 -11.15 -24.20 14.10
C ALA A 186 -11.05 -23.76 12.64
N LYS A 187 -12.17 -23.30 12.04
CA LYS A 187 -12.23 -22.83 10.66
C LYS A 187 -11.45 -21.53 10.49
N LEU A 188 -11.63 -20.58 11.42
CA LEU A 188 -10.86 -19.34 11.41
C LEU A 188 -9.36 -19.58 11.59
N THR A 189 -8.98 -20.54 12.44
CA THR A 189 -7.58 -20.92 12.65
C THR A 189 -6.95 -21.47 11.37
N LEU A 190 -7.65 -22.34 10.64
CA LEU A 190 -7.18 -22.87 9.36
C LEU A 190 -7.02 -21.78 8.29
N ILE A 191 -7.98 -20.85 8.19
CA ILE A 191 -7.88 -19.70 7.27
C ILE A 191 -6.65 -18.86 7.60
N ARG A 192 -6.41 -18.59 8.89
CA ARG A 192 -5.24 -17.83 9.34
C ARG A 192 -3.93 -18.53 8.99
N SER A 193 -3.83 -19.82 9.29
CA SER A 193 -2.65 -20.64 8.96
C SER A 193 -2.41 -20.64 7.46
N PHE A 194 -3.46 -20.74 6.65
CA PHE A 194 -3.38 -20.66 5.20
C PHE A 194 -2.85 -19.29 4.73
N ILE A 195 -3.41 -18.19 5.24
CA ILE A 195 -3.00 -16.82 4.87
C ILE A 195 -1.55 -16.56 5.26
N GLN A 196 -1.11 -17.04 6.42
CA GLN A 196 0.28 -16.90 6.88
C GLN A 196 1.25 -17.56 5.89
N VAL A 197 0.97 -18.80 5.48
CA VAL A 197 1.79 -19.49 4.46
C VAL A 197 1.70 -18.76 3.12
N ALA A 198 0.51 -18.35 2.69
CA ALA A 198 0.31 -17.67 1.41
C ALA A 198 1.04 -16.32 1.31
N THR A 199 1.15 -15.59 2.42
CA THR A 199 1.81 -14.26 2.48
C THR A 199 3.32 -14.36 2.24
N GLU A 200 3.94 -15.51 2.54
CA GLU A 200 5.37 -15.74 2.28
C GLU A 200 5.69 -15.84 0.78
N TYR A 201 4.73 -16.27 -0.04
CA TYR A 201 4.91 -16.48 -1.49
C TYR A 201 4.24 -15.42 -2.36
N SER A 202 3.29 -14.66 -1.81
CA SER A 202 2.58 -13.58 -2.50
C SER A 202 2.28 -12.43 -1.54
N PRO A 203 2.42 -11.17 -1.95
CA PRO A 203 2.02 -10.04 -1.11
C PRO A 203 0.50 -10.07 -0.88
N LEU A 204 0.10 -10.39 0.35
CA LEU A 204 -1.29 -10.38 0.80
C LEU A 204 -1.38 -9.45 2.02
N ASP A 205 -2.30 -8.49 1.96
CA ASP A 205 -2.59 -7.55 3.04
C ASP A 205 -4.03 -7.78 3.51
N LEU A 206 -4.21 -8.91 4.21
CA LEU A 206 -5.51 -9.33 4.72
C LEU A 206 -5.56 -9.16 6.23
N THR A 207 -6.46 -8.31 6.70
CA THR A 207 -6.71 -8.09 8.13
C THR A 207 -7.93 -8.86 8.61
N LEU A 208 -7.96 -9.29 9.87
CA LEU A 208 -9.17 -9.91 10.42
C LEU A 208 -10.29 -8.86 10.45
N LYS A 209 -11.47 -9.20 9.91
CA LYS A 209 -12.62 -8.30 9.89
C LYS A 209 -12.93 -7.80 11.32
N PRO A 210 -12.94 -6.48 11.55
CA PRO A 210 -13.16 -5.94 12.89
C PRO A 210 -14.59 -6.30 13.35
N ILE A 211 -14.69 -6.91 14.53
CA ILE A 211 -15.98 -7.22 15.15
C ILE A 211 -16.51 -5.92 15.77
N GLN A 212 -17.68 -5.47 15.31
CA GLN A 212 -18.32 -4.23 15.78
C GLN A 212 -18.91 -4.33 17.21
N ALA A 213 -18.81 -5.50 17.85
CA ALA A 213 -19.37 -5.74 19.18
C ALA A 213 -18.29 -5.61 20.26
N SER A 214 -18.43 -4.59 21.12
CA SER A 214 -17.67 -4.45 22.36
C SER A 214 -17.91 -5.64 23.28
N GLY A 215 -16.84 -6.30 23.76
CA GLY A 215 -16.93 -7.31 24.82
C GLY A 215 -16.84 -8.79 24.38
N VAL A 216 -16.57 -9.08 23.11
CA VAL A 216 -16.30 -10.46 22.63
C VAL A 216 -14.90 -10.61 22.07
N CYS A 217 -14.29 -11.76 22.33
CA CYS A 217 -12.94 -12.07 21.90
C CYS A 217 -12.87 -12.13 20.36
N PRO A 218 -11.89 -11.48 19.72
CA PRO A 218 -11.75 -11.51 18.26
C PRO A 218 -11.47 -12.92 17.70
N TYR A 219 -10.96 -13.84 18.54
CA TYR A 219 -10.56 -15.19 18.12
C TYR A 219 -11.63 -16.25 18.31
N CYS A 220 -12.30 -16.26 19.46
CA CYS A 220 -13.29 -17.30 19.77
C CYS A 220 -14.73 -16.76 19.89
N ARG A 221 -14.93 -15.45 19.74
CA ARG A 221 -16.21 -14.72 19.90
C ARG A 221 -16.94 -14.98 21.22
N LYS A 222 -16.27 -15.57 22.21
CA LYS A 222 -16.73 -15.67 23.59
C LYS A 222 -16.44 -14.35 24.34
N PRO A 223 -17.18 -14.03 25.40
CA PRO A 223 -16.86 -12.87 26.22
C PRO A 223 -15.41 -12.94 26.74
N PHE A 224 -14.73 -11.80 26.73
CA PHE A 224 -13.44 -11.64 27.41
C PHE A 224 -13.65 -10.88 28.71
N GLU A 225 -12.76 -11.10 29.68
CA GLU A 225 -12.73 -10.34 30.92
C GLU A 225 -11.70 -9.22 30.80
N ASN A 226 -12.04 -8.06 31.38
CA ASN A 226 -11.13 -6.93 31.50
C ASN A 226 -10.60 -6.91 32.93
N GLU A 227 -9.35 -7.30 33.13
CA GLU A 227 -8.64 -7.15 34.39
C GLU A 227 -7.59 -6.06 34.22
N ASP A 228 -7.72 -4.93 34.92
CA ASP A 228 -6.70 -3.86 34.98
C ASP A 228 -6.14 -3.40 33.62
N GLY A 229 -7.03 -3.11 32.65
CA GLY A 229 -6.61 -2.70 31.31
C GLY A 229 -6.09 -3.86 30.44
N LYS A 230 -6.32 -5.12 30.83
CA LYS A 230 -5.93 -6.30 30.05
C LYS A 230 -7.16 -7.04 29.60
N ILE A 231 -7.27 -7.23 28.28
CA ILE A 231 -8.30 -8.06 27.66
C ILE A 231 -7.78 -9.50 27.70
N VAL A 232 -8.36 -10.33 28.57
CA VAL A 232 -8.03 -11.75 28.70
C VAL A 232 -9.23 -12.60 28.33
N CYS A 233 -9.05 -13.48 27.35
CA CYS A 233 -10.02 -14.52 27.05
C CYS A 233 -9.54 -15.86 27.59
N TYR A 234 -10.14 -16.31 28.69
CA TYR A 234 -9.81 -17.58 29.36
C TYR A 234 -10.11 -18.83 28.53
N GLU A 235 -10.87 -18.70 27.45
CA GLU A 235 -11.31 -19.81 26.62
C GLU A 235 -10.37 -20.12 25.45
N CYS A 236 -9.67 -19.10 24.93
CA CYS A 236 -8.67 -19.30 23.87
C CYS A 236 -7.27 -18.83 24.27
N GLY A 237 -7.10 -18.33 25.49
CA GLY A 237 -5.83 -17.79 25.98
C GLY A 237 -5.42 -16.48 25.31
N PHE A 238 -6.34 -15.81 24.60
CA PHE A 238 -6.04 -14.52 23.98
C PHE A 238 -5.80 -13.48 25.06
N TYR A 239 -4.62 -12.84 25.00
CA TYR A 239 -4.19 -11.78 25.90
C TYR A 239 -3.85 -10.56 25.06
N GLN A 240 -4.42 -9.42 25.42
CA GLN A 240 -4.07 -8.13 24.84
C GLN A 240 -4.04 -7.07 25.93
N ASP A 241 -2.93 -6.36 26.06
CA ASP A 241 -2.90 -5.13 26.85
C ASP A 241 -3.78 -4.10 26.12
N SER A 242 -4.92 -3.78 26.73
CA SER A 242 -5.66 -2.59 26.36
C SER A 242 -4.85 -1.42 26.88
N LEU A 243 -4.10 -0.77 25.98
CA LEU A 243 -3.61 0.58 26.23
C LEU A 243 -4.85 1.48 26.30
N THR A 244 -5.56 1.44 27.42
CA THR A 244 -6.46 2.52 27.81
C THR A 244 -5.54 3.71 28.01
N TYR A 245 -5.44 4.53 26.96
CA TYR A 245 -5.01 5.92 27.09
C TYR A 245 -6.01 6.58 28.03
N GLU A 246 -5.77 6.45 29.34
CA GLU A 246 -6.30 7.42 30.29
C GLU A 246 -5.65 8.73 29.86
N ALA A 247 -6.43 9.57 29.17
CA ALA A 247 -5.97 10.86 28.73
C ALA A 247 -5.50 11.64 29.96
N GLU A 248 -4.19 11.76 30.12
CA GLU A 248 -3.61 12.62 31.13
C GLU A 248 -4.02 14.06 30.81
N PHE A 249 -4.00 14.97 31.78
CA PHE A 249 -4.39 16.37 31.58
C PHE A 249 -3.58 17.05 30.44
N SER A 250 -2.44 16.47 30.05
CA SER A 250 -1.64 16.83 28.87
C SER A 250 -2.26 16.45 27.51
N ASP A 251 -3.23 15.52 27.46
CA ASP A 251 -3.90 15.05 26.25
C ASP A 251 -5.19 15.84 25.91
N LEU A 252 -5.65 16.72 26.81
CA LEU A 252 -6.78 17.64 26.55
C LEU A 252 -6.67 18.46 25.23
N PRO A 253 -5.48 18.86 24.74
CA PRO A 253 -5.34 19.53 23.45
C PRO A 253 -5.66 18.64 22.24
N ARG A 254 -5.54 17.30 22.36
CA ARG A 254 -5.79 16.33 21.29
C ARG A 254 -7.27 15.99 21.10
N ILE A 255 -8.07 16.11 22.17
CA ILE A 255 -9.48 15.70 22.19
C ILE A 255 -10.40 16.79 21.57
N ASN A 256 -9.95 18.05 21.56
CA ASN A 256 -10.68 19.14 20.90
C ASN A 256 -10.21 19.33 19.45
N GLY A 257 -10.99 18.80 18.51
CA GLY A 257 -10.73 18.87 17.06
C GLY A 257 -10.54 20.27 16.47
N SER A 258 -10.93 21.32 17.21
CA SER A 258 -10.78 22.72 16.78
C SER A 258 -9.46 23.36 17.22
N SER A 259 -8.81 22.88 18.29
CA SER A 259 -7.51 23.39 18.75
C SER A 259 -6.31 22.65 18.15
N ASN A 260 -6.52 21.44 17.65
CA ASN A 260 -5.44 20.56 17.18
C ASN A 260 -4.76 21.10 15.90
N ASN A 261 -5.53 21.76 15.00
CA ASN A 261 -4.96 22.37 13.80
C ASN A 261 -3.94 23.47 14.13
N ASN A 262 -4.22 24.34 15.11
CA ASN A 262 -3.30 25.43 15.47
C ASN A 262 -1.99 24.90 16.07
N TYR A 263 -2.07 23.82 16.86
CA TYR A 263 -0.90 23.17 17.44
C TYR A 263 -0.02 22.52 16.36
N VAL A 264 -0.63 21.74 15.46
CA VAL A 264 0.07 21.10 14.32
C VAL A 264 0.69 22.15 13.38
N ASN A 265 0.00 23.27 13.14
CA ASN A 265 0.49 24.36 12.31
C ASN A 265 1.73 25.03 12.92
N ARG A 266 1.72 25.27 14.25
CA ARG A 266 2.85 25.86 14.96
C ARG A 266 4.06 24.93 14.96
N GLU A 267 3.88 23.64 15.21
CA GLU A 267 4.98 22.66 15.09
C GLU A 267 5.56 22.63 13.67
N THR A 268 4.70 22.69 12.64
CA THR A 268 5.13 22.74 11.23
C THR A 268 5.93 24.01 10.92
N PHE A 269 5.53 25.15 11.49
CA PHE A 269 6.27 26.40 11.37
C PHE A 269 7.64 26.34 12.05
N LEU A 270 7.71 25.82 13.28
CA LEU A 270 8.96 25.64 14.00
C LEU A 270 9.91 24.68 13.27
N LYS A 271 9.38 23.61 12.66
CA LYS A 271 10.16 22.73 11.80
C LYS A 271 10.74 23.49 10.61
N ALA A 272 9.94 24.27 9.88
CA ALA A 272 10.44 25.08 8.76
C ALA A 272 11.54 26.06 9.19
N LEU A 273 11.39 26.71 10.36
CA LEU A 273 12.40 27.59 10.95
C LEU A 273 13.71 26.86 11.31
N CYS A 274 13.60 25.64 11.84
CA CYS A 274 14.74 24.77 12.14
C CYS A 274 15.47 24.31 10.86
N CYS A 275 14.70 23.87 9.85
CA CYS A 275 15.22 23.49 8.53
C CYS A 275 15.93 24.66 7.83
N TYR A 276 15.36 25.87 7.92
CA TYR A 276 15.93 27.08 7.32
C TYR A 276 17.31 27.42 7.90
N GLN A 277 17.47 27.28 9.21
CA GLN A 277 18.75 27.48 9.90
C GLN A 277 19.70 26.26 9.82
N GLY A 278 19.26 25.15 9.21
CA GLY A 278 20.00 23.89 9.16
C GLY A 278 20.28 23.26 10.54
N LYS A 279 19.43 23.53 11.54
CA LYS A 279 19.54 22.98 12.92
C LYS A 279 18.98 21.55 13.05
N GLN A 280 18.59 20.94 11.94
CA GLN A 280 18.03 19.59 11.88
C GLN A 280 19.09 18.50 11.97
N LYS A 281 18.71 17.36 12.56
CA LYS A 281 19.54 16.15 12.63
C LYS A 281 19.15 15.22 11.50
N VAL A 282 19.98 15.15 10.46
CA VAL A 282 19.70 14.35 9.26
C VAL A 282 20.95 13.58 8.86
N ASP A 283 20.80 12.28 8.68
CA ASP A 283 21.84 11.41 8.15
C ASP A 283 21.59 11.18 6.65
N PHE A 284 22.40 11.81 5.81
CA PHE A 284 22.31 11.65 4.36
C PHE A 284 22.94 10.32 3.92
N PRO A 285 22.22 9.48 3.14
CA PRO A 285 22.80 8.24 2.60
C PRO A 285 24.05 8.51 1.75
N ALA A 286 25.08 7.67 1.86
CA ALA A 286 26.31 7.81 1.09
C ALA A 286 26.05 7.86 -0.45
N GLU A 287 25.06 7.10 -0.90
CA GLU A 287 24.66 7.03 -2.31
C GLU A 287 24.07 8.35 -2.85
N LEU A 288 23.45 9.18 -2.00
CA LEU A 288 22.88 10.47 -2.39
C LEU A 288 23.97 11.40 -2.93
N TRP A 289 25.11 11.47 -2.25
CA TRP A 289 26.23 12.32 -2.64
C TRP A 289 26.76 11.95 -4.03
N VAL A 290 26.99 10.65 -4.26
CA VAL A 290 27.49 10.12 -5.53
C VAL A 290 26.51 10.41 -6.67
N LYS A 291 25.22 10.06 -6.49
CA LYS A 291 24.20 10.30 -7.51
C LYS A 291 24.00 11.78 -7.82
N PHE A 292 24.11 12.64 -6.81
CA PHE A 292 24.00 14.08 -6.99
C PHE A 292 25.16 14.63 -7.82
N ASP A 293 26.39 14.22 -7.51
CA ASP A 293 27.58 14.62 -8.27
C ASP A 293 27.56 14.10 -9.70
N ASP A 294 27.20 12.83 -9.90
CA ASP A 294 27.04 12.21 -11.22
C ASP A 294 26.00 12.96 -12.06
N TYR A 295 24.86 13.33 -11.46
CA TYR A 295 23.81 14.09 -12.14
C TYR A 295 24.30 15.48 -12.54
N CYS A 296 25.01 16.19 -11.65
CA CYS A 296 25.55 17.51 -11.96
C CYS A 296 26.61 17.44 -13.07
N ALA A 297 27.46 16.42 -13.04
CA ALA A 297 28.49 16.19 -14.06
C ALA A 297 27.88 15.87 -15.44
N PHE A 298 26.88 14.98 -15.47
CA PHE A 298 26.19 14.59 -16.71
C PHE A 298 25.44 15.75 -17.36
N ASN A 299 24.81 16.61 -16.55
CA ASN A 299 24.00 17.73 -17.05
C ASN A 299 24.77 19.07 -17.12
N HIS A 300 26.09 19.06 -16.91
CA HIS A 300 26.94 20.26 -16.91
C HIS A 300 26.46 21.38 -15.97
N ILE A 301 25.91 21.01 -14.81
CA ILE A 301 25.38 21.97 -13.83
C ILE A 301 26.53 22.54 -13.00
N GLN A 302 26.67 23.86 -12.99
CA GLN A 302 27.65 24.54 -12.15
C GLN A 302 27.21 24.52 -10.68
N LYS A 303 27.99 23.86 -9.83
CA LYS A 303 27.69 23.67 -8.40
C LYS A 303 27.76 24.98 -7.58
N SER A 304 28.55 25.96 -8.01
CA SER A 304 28.78 27.24 -7.30
C SER A 304 27.54 28.15 -7.20
N GLY A 305 26.52 27.92 -8.03
CA GLY A 305 25.29 28.72 -8.08
C GLY A 305 24.04 27.95 -7.65
N LEU A 306 24.18 26.83 -6.96
CA LEU A 306 23.05 26.02 -6.52
C LEU A 306 22.36 26.63 -5.29
N ASN A 307 21.04 26.67 -5.36
CA ASN A 307 20.14 27.08 -4.29
C ASN A 307 19.03 26.03 -4.13
N TYR A 308 18.13 26.24 -3.17
CA TYR A 308 17.03 25.32 -2.96
C TYR A 308 16.23 25.07 -4.25
N GLU A 309 15.84 26.15 -4.93
CA GLU A 309 15.02 26.12 -6.14
C GLU A 309 15.65 25.30 -7.28
N ARG A 310 16.96 25.43 -7.49
CA ARG A 310 17.72 24.68 -8.51
C ARG A 310 18.06 23.25 -8.10
N THR A 311 18.19 22.99 -6.80
CA THR A 311 18.59 21.68 -6.27
C THR A 311 17.40 20.73 -6.12
N ARG A 312 16.22 21.25 -5.82
CA ARG A 312 14.97 20.48 -5.74
C ARG A 312 14.66 19.62 -6.97
N PRO A 313 14.73 20.12 -8.22
CA PRO A 313 14.50 19.28 -9.40
C PRO A 313 15.57 18.20 -9.56
N ILE A 314 16.82 18.47 -9.14
CA ILE A 314 17.90 17.47 -9.13
C ILE A 314 17.50 16.33 -8.19
N PHE A 315 17.18 16.62 -6.92
CA PHE A 315 16.77 15.63 -5.93
C PHE A 315 15.56 14.80 -6.39
N LYS A 316 14.60 15.45 -7.05
CA LYS A 316 13.45 14.77 -7.65
C LYS A 316 13.89 13.78 -8.73
N SER A 317 14.81 14.17 -9.61
CA SER A 317 15.28 13.34 -10.73
C SER A 317 16.10 12.13 -10.28
N ILE A 318 16.87 12.26 -9.20
CA ILE A 318 17.67 11.15 -8.64
C ILE A 318 16.88 10.27 -7.65
N GLY A 319 15.60 10.59 -7.38
CA GLY A 319 14.71 9.78 -6.54
C GLY A 319 14.73 10.10 -5.04
N TYR A 320 15.31 11.23 -4.62
CA TYR A 320 15.47 11.61 -3.20
C TYR A 320 14.52 12.74 -2.78
N SER A 321 13.24 12.59 -3.14
CA SER A 321 12.20 13.60 -2.81
C SER A 321 11.92 13.73 -1.30
N GLY A 322 12.28 12.72 -0.51
CA GLY A 322 12.11 12.75 0.95
C GLY A 322 13.00 13.78 1.66
N PHE A 323 14.10 14.21 1.04
CA PHE A 323 15.06 15.14 1.62
C PHE A 323 14.85 16.59 1.16
N PHE A 324 13.67 16.95 0.66
CA PHE A 324 13.42 18.30 0.17
C PHE A 324 13.62 19.36 1.25
N ASP A 325 13.14 19.13 2.48
CA ASP A 325 13.32 20.08 3.57
C ASP A 325 14.80 20.20 4.01
N ASP A 326 15.62 19.23 3.60
CA ASP A 326 17.04 19.12 3.99
C ASP A 326 18.02 19.62 2.93
N ILE A 327 17.53 20.11 1.79
CA ILE A 327 18.36 20.56 0.66
C ILE A 327 19.36 21.64 1.10
N ASN A 328 18.95 22.62 1.91
CA ASN A 328 19.86 23.69 2.34
C ASN A 328 20.99 23.15 3.23
N LEU A 329 20.69 22.20 4.12
CA LEU A 329 21.69 21.52 4.94
C LEU A 329 22.64 20.69 4.07
N PHE A 330 22.09 19.96 3.08
CA PHE A 330 22.90 19.21 2.13
C PHE A 330 23.89 20.10 1.38
N LEU A 331 23.44 21.24 0.84
CA LEU A 331 24.30 22.20 0.12
C LEU A 331 25.36 22.84 1.02
N PHE A 332 25.08 23.00 2.32
CA PHE A 332 26.05 23.46 3.31
C PHE A 332 27.12 22.40 3.61
N MET A 333 26.71 21.14 3.79
CA MET A 333 27.61 20.02 4.09
C MET A 333 28.43 19.57 2.87
N HIS A 334 27.96 19.85 1.66
CA HIS A 334 28.61 19.40 0.44
C HIS A 334 30.03 19.99 0.28
N PRO A 335 31.08 19.17 0.10
CA PRO A 335 32.48 19.61 0.13
C PRO A 335 32.83 20.74 -0.85
N GLU A 336 32.26 20.68 -2.06
CA GLU A 336 32.50 21.63 -3.15
C GLU A 336 31.62 22.89 -3.11
N ILE A 337 30.48 22.86 -2.42
CA ILE A 337 29.49 23.96 -2.45
C ILE A 337 29.63 24.83 -1.22
N ARG A 338 29.61 24.23 -0.02
CA ARG A 338 29.74 24.90 1.29
C ARG A 338 28.88 26.16 1.41
N LYS A 339 27.63 26.08 0.96
CA LYS A 339 26.72 27.23 0.97
C LYS A 339 26.41 27.63 2.41
N LYS A 340 26.70 28.89 2.78
CA LYS A 340 26.40 29.41 4.13
C LYS A 340 24.89 29.35 4.41
N LEU A 341 24.55 28.83 5.58
CA LEU A 341 23.18 28.85 6.09
C LEU A 341 22.84 30.24 6.66
N PRO A 342 21.57 30.67 6.56
CA PRO A 342 21.09 31.87 7.24
C PRO A 342 21.16 31.69 8.75
N ASP A 343 21.80 32.62 9.45
CA ASP A 343 21.73 32.69 10.92
C ASP A 343 20.71 33.76 11.32
N ILE A 344 19.61 33.30 11.89
CA ILE A 344 18.53 34.15 12.41
C ILE A 344 18.22 33.83 13.88
N GLY A 345 19.17 33.22 14.60
CA GLY A 345 18.96 32.76 15.97
C GLY A 345 18.54 33.88 16.92
N GLU A 346 19.08 35.09 16.76
CA GLU A 346 18.73 36.27 17.56
C GLU A 346 17.29 36.73 17.35
N TYR A 347 16.73 36.47 16.17
CA TYR A 347 15.38 36.88 15.79
C TYR A 347 14.34 35.77 16.00
N GLU A 348 14.77 34.57 16.43
CA GLU A 348 13.90 33.38 16.50
C GLU A 348 12.67 33.64 17.39
N SER A 349 12.88 34.19 18.59
CA SER A 349 11.80 34.53 19.52
C SER A 349 10.86 35.60 18.97
N LEU A 350 11.39 36.58 18.22
CA LEU A 350 10.59 37.65 17.60
C LEU A 350 9.73 37.11 16.47
N ILE A 351 10.28 36.23 15.62
CA ILE A 351 9.58 35.60 14.51
C ILE A 351 8.45 34.69 15.05
N ILE A 352 8.72 33.94 16.12
CA ILE A 352 7.71 33.10 16.77
C ILE A 352 6.58 33.95 17.37
N GLN A 353 6.92 35.07 18.02
CA GLN A 353 5.92 35.99 18.54
C GLN A 353 5.05 36.60 17.42
N ASP A 354 5.68 36.99 16.30
CA ASP A 354 4.96 37.50 15.14
C ASP A 354 4.06 36.44 14.49
N TYR A 355 4.53 35.18 14.46
CA TYR A 355 3.73 34.05 14.01
C TYR A 355 2.49 33.88 14.89
N ASP A 356 2.65 33.87 16.21
CA ASP A 356 1.52 33.69 17.14
C ASP A 356 0.47 34.82 16.96
N GLN A 357 0.90 36.08 16.80
CA GLN A 357 0.02 37.22 16.50
C GLN A 357 -0.67 37.09 15.13
N PHE A 358 0.09 36.68 14.10
CA PHE A 358 -0.43 36.51 12.75
C PHE A 358 -1.50 35.42 12.72
N THR A 359 -1.24 34.26 13.31
CA THR A 359 -2.18 33.12 13.31
C THR A 359 -3.45 33.44 14.07
N GLN A 360 -3.37 34.18 15.18
CA GLN A 360 -4.54 34.62 15.93
C GLN A 360 -5.46 35.49 15.07
N LYS A 361 -4.92 36.51 14.38
CA LYS A 361 -5.71 37.35 13.48
C LYS A 361 -6.14 36.65 12.20
N TYR A 362 -5.33 35.74 11.71
CA TYR A 362 -5.68 34.92 10.55
C TYR A 362 -6.93 34.08 10.82
N ALA A 363 -7.06 33.48 12.01
CA ALA A 363 -8.24 32.72 12.40
C ALA A 363 -9.52 33.58 12.41
N GLU A 364 -9.42 34.84 12.82
CA GLU A 364 -10.55 35.80 12.81
C GLU A 364 -10.97 36.17 11.37
N ILE A 365 -10.02 36.27 10.43
CA ILE A 365 -10.25 36.77 9.06
C ILE A 365 -10.63 35.67 8.07
N LYS A 366 -10.13 34.45 8.27
CA LYS A 366 -10.31 33.32 7.35
C LYS A 366 -11.76 32.83 7.30
N GLY A 367 -12.50 32.92 8.41
CA GLY A 367 -13.86 32.38 8.54
C GLY A 367 -13.92 30.84 8.40
N ASP A 368 -15.13 30.29 8.43
CA ASP A 368 -15.39 28.83 8.36
C ASP A 368 -15.20 28.22 6.96
N GLU A 369 -15.01 29.02 5.91
CA GLU A 369 -15.01 28.54 4.52
C GLU A 369 -13.71 27.85 4.09
N ARG A 370 -12.66 27.89 4.92
CA ARG A 370 -11.33 27.42 4.50
C ARG A 370 -10.70 26.62 5.63
N ASP A 371 -10.46 25.33 5.40
CA ASP A 371 -9.86 24.42 6.41
C ASP A 371 -8.34 24.52 6.47
N SER A 372 -7.66 24.81 5.35
CA SER A 372 -6.20 24.71 5.24
C SER A 372 -5.44 25.94 5.72
N ALA A 373 -4.36 25.73 6.48
CA ALA A 373 -3.47 26.79 6.94
C ALA A 373 -2.58 27.34 5.81
N LEU A 374 -2.06 28.55 5.99
CA LEU A 374 -1.03 29.09 5.09
C LEU A 374 0.24 28.25 5.16
N ASN A 375 0.96 28.18 4.05
CA ASN A 375 2.20 27.41 3.96
C ASN A 375 3.26 27.97 4.93
N ALA A 376 3.88 27.09 5.74
CA ALA A 376 4.84 27.48 6.77
C ALA A 376 6.08 28.22 6.23
N TRP A 377 6.61 27.80 5.08
CA TRP A 377 7.77 28.45 4.45
C TRP A 377 7.41 29.84 3.90
N TYR A 378 6.20 29.99 3.37
CA TYR A 378 5.66 31.29 2.96
C TYR A 378 5.48 32.23 4.16
N LEU A 379 4.93 31.73 5.28
CA LEU A 379 4.81 32.52 6.51
C LEU A 379 6.18 32.96 7.04
N LEU A 380 7.16 32.05 7.06
CA LEU A 380 8.52 32.39 7.48
C LEU A 380 9.09 33.54 6.62
N TYR A 381 8.91 33.48 5.30
CA TYR A 381 9.38 34.53 4.39
C TYR A 381 8.81 35.92 4.70
N ILE A 382 7.48 36.03 4.82
CA ILE A 382 6.83 37.34 5.05
C ILE A 382 7.12 37.90 6.45
N LEU A 383 7.26 37.04 7.45
CA LEU A 383 7.58 37.45 8.81
C LEU A 383 9.04 37.92 8.93
N CYS A 384 9.98 37.23 8.27
CA CYS A 384 11.36 37.70 8.16
C CYS A 384 11.45 39.08 7.49
N ARG A 385 10.73 39.28 6.37
CA ARG A 385 10.70 40.57 5.68
C ARG A 385 10.15 41.70 6.53
N ARG A 386 9.06 41.45 7.28
CA ARG A 386 8.49 42.45 8.21
C ARG A 386 9.52 42.99 9.20
N ARG A 387 10.45 42.14 9.65
CA ARG A 387 11.52 42.51 10.58
C ARG A 387 12.78 43.03 9.90
N GLY A 388 12.77 43.19 8.58
CA GLY A 388 13.93 43.62 7.78
C GLY A 388 15.05 42.58 7.74
N ILE A 389 14.76 41.31 8.04
CA ILE A 389 15.75 40.24 8.07
C ILE A 389 16.05 39.80 6.63
N PRO A 390 17.32 39.74 6.20
CA PRO A 390 17.68 39.35 4.85
C PRO A 390 17.29 37.89 4.62
N CYS A 391 16.29 37.68 3.76
CA CYS A 391 15.76 36.35 3.44
C CYS A 391 15.64 36.19 1.93
N ASN A 392 16.36 35.23 1.36
CA ASN A 392 16.31 34.94 -0.07
C ASN A 392 15.17 33.96 -0.38
N ARG A 393 14.24 34.36 -1.26
CA ARG A 393 13.11 33.50 -1.66
C ARG A 393 13.56 32.18 -2.29
N CYS A 394 14.67 32.19 -3.03
CA CYS A 394 15.15 31.03 -3.78
C CYS A 394 15.76 29.94 -2.89
N ASP A 395 15.85 30.21 -1.58
CA ASP A 395 16.33 29.28 -0.56
C ASP A 395 15.18 28.66 0.26
N LEU A 396 13.92 28.94 -0.10
CA LEU A 396 12.74 28.51 0.62
C LEU A 396 11.88 27.58 -0.24
N LYS A 397 11.20 26.63 0.41
CA LYS A 397 10.19 25.73 -0.20
C LYS A 397 8.87 26.46 -0.44
N MET A 398 8.92 27.49 -1.29
CA MET A 398 7.75 28.28 -1.65
C MET A 398 6.77 27.46 -2.51
N PRO A 399 5.46 27.73 -2.45
CA PRO A 399 4.49 27.13 -3.37
C PRO A 399 4.82 27.47 -4.83
N ASP A 400 4.92 26.44 -5.67
CA ASP A 400 5.26 26.58 -7.10
C ASP A 400 4.14 27.28 -7.90
N THR A 401 2.88 27.08 -7.51
CA THR A 401 1.69 27.54 -8.26
C THR A 401 1.43 29.04 -8.07
N PRO A 402 1.46 29.87 -9.14
CA PRO A 402 1.24 31.32 -9.03
C PRO A 402 -0.10 31.70 -8.39
N ALA A 403 -1.18 30.98 -8.73
CA ALA A 403 -2.51 31.23 -8.16
C ALA A 403 -2.55 31.04 -6.63
N ILE A 404 -1.83 30.05 -6.11
CA ILE A 404 -1.72 29.80 -4.66
C ILE A 404 -0.97 30.96 -4.01
N ARG A 405 0.12 31.45 -4.64
CA ARG A 405 0.87 32.59 -4.11
C ARG A 405 0.04 33.87 -4.06
N ILE A 406 -0.69 34.19 -5.14
CA ILE A 406 -1.57 35.37 -5.19
C ILE A 406 -2.66 35.27 -4.11
N SER A 407 -3.26 34.08 -3.96
CA SER A 407 -4.24 33.84 -2.90
C SER A 407 -3.64 34.03 -1.51
N ASN A 408 -2.41 33.60 -1.28
CA ASN A 408 -1.72 33.76 0.00
C ASN A 408 -1.40 35.23 0.28
N ASP A 409 -0.87 35.97 -0.70
CA ASP A 409 -0.57 37.41 -0.59
C ASP A 409 -1.83 38.23 -0.28
N ASN A 410 -2.94 37.95 -0.96
CA ASN A 410 -4.21 38.67 -0.71
C ASN A 410 -4.73 38.47 0.71
N ILE A 411 -4.54 37.28 1.26
CA ILE A 411 -4.94 36.97 2.64
C ILE A 411 -3.96 37.58 3.63
N ALA A 412 -2.65 37.40 3.40
CA ALA A 412 -1.61 37.95 4.25
C ALA A 412 -1.72 39.48 4.34
N ARG A 413 -2.04 40.15 3.23
CA ARG A 413 -2.30 41.59 3.19
C ARG A 413 -3.42 42.00 4.13
N LYS A 414 -4.57 41.31 4.10
CA LYS A 414 -5.70 41.57 5.02
C LYS A 414 -5.31 41.38 6.48
N VAL A 415 -4.53 40.33 6.78
CA VAL A 415 -4.07 40.05 8.15
C VAL A 415 -3.08 41.12 8.62
N PHE A 416 -2.14 41.53 7.76
CA PHE A 416 -1.19 42.59 8.05
C PHE A 416 -1.90 43.93 8.28
N GLU A 417 -2.87 44.29 7.43
CA GLU A 417 -3.70 45.48 7.61
C GLU A 417 -4.43 45.47 8.96
N ALA A 418 -5.06 44.34 9.33
CA ALA A 418 -5.74 44.19 10.61
C ALA A 418 -4.82 44.28 11.83
N LEU A 419 -3.54 43.91 11.66
CA LEU A 419 -2.50 44.01 12.68
C LEU A 419 -1.76 45.36 12.69
N GLY A 420 -2.07 46.24 11.72
CA GLY A 420 -1.36 47.51 11.53
C GLY A 420 0.07 47.34 11.02
N TRP A 421 0.37 46.25 10.31
CA TRP A 421 1.68 45.95 9.74
C TRP A 421 1.75 46.34 8.27
N THR A 422 2.94 46.75 7.81
CA THR A 422 3.20 47.02 6.40
C THR A 422 3.47 45.72 5.66
N PHE A 423 2.62 45.40 4.67
CA PHE A 423 2.81 44.22 3.81
C PHE A 423 3.58 44.61 2.55
N GLU A 424 4.55 43.79 2.18
CA GLU A 424 5.28 43.91 0.92
C GLU A 424 4.99 42.68 0.05
N ASP A 425 4.50 42.90 -1.16
CA ASP A 425 4.12 41.81 -2.07
C ASP A 425 5.30 40.86 -2.33
N THR A 426 5.00 39.56 -2.44
CA THR A 426 6.02 38.51 -2.61
C THR A 426 6.25 38.12 -4.07
N ILE A 427 5.42 38.63 -4.97
CA ILE A 427 5.39 38.34 -6.41
C ILE A 427 5.92 39.50 -7.23
#